data_AF-A0A914TGC9-F1
#
_entry.id   AF-A0A914TGC9-F1
#
_cell.length_a   1.000
_cell.length_b   1.000
_cell.length_c   1.000
_cell.angle_alpha   90.00
_cell.angle_beta   90.00
_cell.angle_gamma   90.00
#
_symmetry.space_group_name_H-M   'P 1'
#
loop_
_entity.id
_entity.type
_entity.pdbx_description
1 polymer ?
#
loop_
_entity_poly.entity_id
_entity_poly.type
_entity_poly.pdbx_seq_one_letter_code
_entity_poly.pdbx_strand_id
1 'polypeptide(L)'
;MQLKENIEPLPSHRYFIGAENDDVVNVGLQAIANGEVALVVLAGGQASRLGSEVPKGMYELQLGIPGINNLFSIQAAQIRALEAHVKDFAKKDVSIPWIVLTSESTDAMTKEFMKKLEKDFSFEEGKIKFVKQSDIQCTDENGQPIKDGEKIMTAPNGNGGFFEAIQPLLPELRSLGIKYFHVYCVDNILCR
;
A
#
# COMPACT_ATOMS: atom_id res chain seq x y z
N MET A 1 5.43 -19.23 -24.45
CA MET A 1 6.31 -18.13 -24.01
C MET A 1 7.65 -18.74 -23.62
N GLN A 2 8.66 -18.70 -24.51
CA GLN A 2 10.03 -19.06 -24.11
C GLN A 2 10.51 -17.96 -23.15
N LEU A 3 10.62 -18.28 -21.86
CA LEU A 3 11.35 -17.45 -20.91
C LEU A 3 12.76 -17.28 -21.48
N LYS A 4 13.21 -16.02 -21.62
CA LYS A 4 14.54 -15.72 -22.16
C LYS A 4 15.59 -16.52 -21.38
N GLU A 5 16.48 -17.20 -22.10
CA GLU A 5 17.56 -18.04 -21.55
C GLU A 5 18.64 -17.25 -20.77
N ASN A 6 18.56 -15.92 -20.74
CA ASN A 6 19.53 -15.06 -20.05
C ASN A 6 18.96 -14.52 -18.73
N ILE A 7 18.79 -15.39 -17.75
CA ILE A 7 18.53 -15.01 -16.35
C ILE A 7 19.87 -14.96 -15.63
N GLU A 8 20.29 -13.76 -15.22
CA GLU A 8 21.55 -13.55 -14.49
C GLU A 8 21.28 -12.95 -13.10
N PRO A 9 22.15 -13.20 -12.10
CA PRO A 9 22.07 -12.54 -10.81
C PRO A 9 22.16 -11.01 -10.92
N LEU A 10 21.58 -10.30 -9.95
CA LEU A 10 21.82 -8.87 -9.82
C LEU A 10 23.33 -8.60 -9.63
N PRO A 11 23.90 -7.60 -10.31
CA PRO A 11 25.30 -7.23 -10.09
C PRO A 11 25.58 -6.87 -8.63
N SER A 12 26.75 -7.23 -8.10
CA SER A 12 27.13 -7.03 -6.69
C SER A 12 27.06 -5.60 -6.18
N HIS A 13 27.18 -4.61 -7.07
CA HIS A 13 27.06 -3.18 -6.72
C HIS A 13 25.60 -2.68 -6.67
N ARG A 14 24.61 -3.54 -6.97
CA ARG A 14 23.17 -3.20 -6.97
C ARG A 14 22.39 -3.83 -5.82
N TYR A 15 23.06 -4.56 -4.94
CA TYR A 15 22.47 -5.08 -3.72
C TYR A 15 23.45 -4.91 -2.56
N PHE A 16 22.95 -4.91 -1.35
CA PHE A 16 23.76 -4.93 -0.14
C PHE A 16 23.31 -6.11 0.74
N ILE A 17 24.25 -6.71 1.45
CA ILE A 17 24.01 -7.75 2.45
C ILE A 17 24.71 -7.28 3.71
N GLY A 18 23.96 -7.03 4.78
CA GLY A 18 24.51 -6.52 6.02
C GLY A 18 23.44 -6.14 7.03
N ALA A 19 23.86 -5.85 8.25
CA ALA A 19 22.99 -5.28 9.28
C ALA A 19 22.55 -3.85 8.89
N GLU A 20 21.54 -3.33 9.59
CA GLU A 20 21.13 -1.92 9.46
C GLU A 20 22.36 -1.00 9.57
N ASN A 21 22.50 -0.12 8.59
CA ASN A 21 23.57 0.88 8.55
C ASN A 21 22.97 2.21 9.02
N ASP A 22 23.48 2.74 10.13
CA ASP A 22 23.00 3.98 10.74
C ASP A 22 22.98 5.16 9.75
N ASP A 23 23.93 5.23 8.82
CA ASP A 23 23.94 6.27 7.79
C ASP A 23 22.73 6.17 6.87
N VAL A 24 22.36 4.95 6.46
CA VAL A 24 21.19 4.71 5.59
C VAL A 24 19.90 5.01 6.36
N VAL A 25 19.82 4.61 7.62
CA VAL A 25 18.67 4.91 8.50
C VAL A 25 18.52 6.42 8.67
N ASN A 26 19.61 7.14 8.97
CA ASN A 26 19.60 8.59 9.15
C ASN A 26 19.19 9.33 7.87
N VAL A 27 19.65 8.88 6.69
CA VAL A 27 19.20 9.43 5.40
C VAL A 27 17.70 9.23 5.21
N GLY A 28 17.16 8.04 5.54
CA GLY A 28 15.74 7.76 5.47
C GLY A 28 14.92 8.62 6.43
N LEU A 29 15.33 8.71 7.70
CA LEU A 29 14.68 9.55 8.71
C LEU A 29 14.68 11.03 8.30
N GLN A 30 15.79 11.51 7.73
CA GLN A 30 15.88 12.89 7.24
C GLN A 30 14.96 13.13 6.03
N ALA A 31 14.85 12.18 5.09
CA ALA A 31 13.92 12.29 3.97
C ALA A 31 12.46 12.35 4.45
N ILE A 32 12.09 11.56 5.45
CA ILE A 32 10.77 11.62 6.08
C ILE A 32 10.58 12.98 6.78
N ALA A 33 11.56 13.46 7.55
CA ALA A 33 11.52 14.77 8.21
C ALA A 33 11.34 15.95 7.24
N ASN A 34 11.86 15.80 6.02
CA ASN A 34 11.72 16.77 4.94
C ASN A 34 10.36 16.71 4.22
N GLY A 35 9.50 15.72 4.54
CA GLY A 35 8.21 15.52 3.88
C GLY A 35 8.34 14.92 2.49
N GLU A 36 9.41 14.18 2.21
CA GLU A 36 9.73 13.70 0.85
C GLU A 36 9.24 12.28 0.58
N VAL A 37 8.62 11.61 1.56
CA VAL A 37 8.28 10.18 1.50
C VAL A 37 6.77 9.98 1.59
N ALA A 38 6.22 9.16 0.70
CA ALA A 38 4.85 8.64 0.79
C ALA A 38 4.85 7.12 0.87
N LEU A 39 3.85 6.57 1.56
CA LEU A 39 3.60 5.14 1.67
C LEU A 39 2.50 4.73 0.71
N VAL A 40 2.64 3.57 0.08
CA VAL A 40 1.64 3.00 -0.82
C VAL A 40 1.35 1.57 -0.40
N VAL A 41 0.11 1.31 0.03
CA VAL A 41 -0.36 -0.04 0.31
C VAL A 41 -1.19 -0.57 -0.86
N LEU A 42 -0.79 -1.72 -1.39
CA LEU A 42 -1.49 -2.43 -2.45
C LEU A 42 -2.59 -3.32 -1.84
N ALA A 43 -3.81 -2.81 -1.78
CA ALA A 43 -4.97 -3.43 -1.12
C ALA A 43 -6.16 -3.69 -2.07
N GLY A 44 -5.90 -3.82 -3.38
CA GLY A 44 -6.93 -4.12 -4.38
C GLY A 44 -7.41 -5.58 -4.37
N GLY A 45 -6.68 -6.48 -3.70
CA GLY A 45 -7.02 -7.90 -3.62
C GLY A 45 -8.07 -8.21 -2.54
N GLN A 46 -9.06 -9.02 -2.90
CA GLN A 46 -9.96 -9.65 -1.92
C GLN A 46 -9.26 -10.78 -1.17
N ALA A 47 -9.66 -11.03 0.07
CA ALA A 47 -9.17 -12.15 0.88
C ALA A 47 -9.91 -13.47 0.58
N SER A 48 -10.29 -13.72 -0.68
CA SER A 48 -11.14 -14.85 -1.07
C SER A 48 -10.52 -16.21 -0.77
N ARG A 49 -9.18 -16.34 -0.86
CA ARG A 49 -8.45 -17.57 -0.47
C ARG A 49 -8.53 -17.87 1.04
N LEU A 50 -8.82 -16.86 1.86
CA LEU A 50 -9.02 -17.00 3.31
C LEU A 50 -10.50 -17.21 3.66
N GLY A 51 -11.39 -17.36 2.66
CA GLY A 51 -12.83 -17.48 2.87
C GLY A 51 -13.48 -16.23 3.43
N SER A 52 -12.84 -15.07 3.26
CA SER A 52 -13.29 -13.80 3.82
C SER A 52 -13.87 -12.90 2.74
N GLU A 53 -15.03 -12.32 3.03
CA GLU A 53 -15.72 -11.35 2.15
C GLU A 53 -15.20 -9.91 2.34
N VAL A 54 -14.32 -9.68 3.31
CA VAL A 54 -13.74 -8.36 3.56
C VAL A 54 -12.41 -8.16 2.81
N PRO A 55 -12.04 -6.92 2.47
CA PRO A 55 -10.70 -6.59 1.98
C PRO A 55 -9.63 -7.12 2.92
N LYS A 56 -8.52 -7.60 2.35
CA LYS A 56 -7.48 -8.30 3.13
C LYS A 56 -6.90 -7.45 4.26
N GLY A 57 -6.78 -6.14 4.08
CA GLY A 57 -6.30 -5.24 5.14
C GLY A 57 -7.19 -5.18 6.39
N MET A 58 -8.47 -5.52 6.25
CA MET A 58 -9.46 -5.56 7.33
C MET A 58 -9.54 -6.94 8.00
N TYR A 59 -8.74 -7.90 7.56
CA TYR A 59 -8.77 -9.25 8.12
C TYR A 59 -8.41 -9.21 9.60
N GLU A 60 -9.31 -9.72 10.44
CA GLU A 60 -9.16 -9.69 11.89
C GLU A 60 -8.13 -10.73 12.36
N LEU A 61 -7.27 -10.29 13.25
CA LEU A 61 -6.16 -11.03 13.84
C LEU A 61 -6.35 -11.05 15.36
N GLN A 62 -6.25 -12.24 15.95
CA GLN A 62 -6.40 -12.44 17.39
C GLN A 62 -5.11 -12.12 18.14
N LEU A 63 -4.62 -10.88 18.01
CA LEU A 63 -3.35 -10.44 18.61
C LEU A 63 -3.46 -10.11 20.11
N GLY A 64 -4.68 -9.92 20.61
CA GLY A 64 -4.91 -9.52 22.01
C GLY A 64 -4.48 -8.07 22.32
N ILE A 65 -4.27 -7.24 21.30
CA ILE A 65 -3.89 -5.83 21.46
C ILE A 65 -5.13 -4.97 21.19
N PRO A 66 -5.66 -4.22 22.18
CA PRO A 66 -6.83 -3.37 22.00
C PRO A 66 -6.61 -2.35 20.88
N GLY A 67 -7.54 -2.28 19.92
CA GLY A 67 -7.48 -1.35 18.79
C GLY A 67 -6.50 -1.70 17.67
N ILE A 68 -5.68 -2.75 17.84
CA ILE A 68 -4.72 -3.25 16.83
C ILE A 68 -5.01 -4.74 16.60
N ASN A 69 -6.03 -4.99 15.79
CA ASN A 69 -6.56 -6.34 15.55
C ASN A 69 -6.69 -6.67 14.06
N ASN A 70 -6.11 -5.89 13.15
CA ASN A 70 -6.16 -6.16 11.72
C ASN A 70 -4.92 -5.58 11.02
N LEU A 71 -4.69 -5.97 9.77
CA LEU A 71 -3.48 -5.57 9.05
C LEU A 71 -3.38 -4.05 8.85
N PHE A 72 -4.49 -3.35 8.59
CA PHE A 72 -4.48 -1.89 8.48
C PHE A 72 -4.20 -1.19 9.81
N SER A 73 -4.74 -1.66 10.93
CA SER A 73 -4.45 -1.06 12.25
C SER A 73 -3.01 -1.31 12.71
N ILE A 74 -2.42 -2.45 12.36
CA ILE A 74 -0.99 -2.71 12.57
C ILE A 74 -0.16 -1.69 11.78
N GLN A 75 -0.45 -1.53 10.49
CA GLN A 75 0.25 -0.58 9.64
C GLN A 75 0.07 0.87 10.12
N ALA A 76 -1.14 1.26 10.53
CA ALA A 76 -1.40 2.59 11.10
C ALA A 76 -0.59 2.83 12.38
N ALA A 77 -0.49 1.83 13.27
CA ALA A 77 0.33 1.90 14.47
C ALA A 77 1.83 2.05 14.13
N GLN A 78 2.33 1.31 13.14
CA GLN A 78 3.71 1.41 12.67
C GLN A 78 4.01 2.79 12.07
N ILE A 79 3.10 3.33 11.26
CA ILE A 79 3.21 4.68 10.71
C ILE A 79 3.28 5.71 11.85
N ARG A 80 2.42 5.59 12.87
CA ARG A 80 2.46 6.47 14.04
C ARG A 80 3.76 6.37 14.81
N ALA A 81 4.26 5.16 15.04
CA ALA A 81 5.53 4.95 15.70
C ALA A 81 6.69 5.58 14.91
N LEU A 82 6.67 5.45 13.58
CA LEU A 82 7.67 6.06 12.70
C LEU A 82 7.59 7.60 12.74
N GLU A 83 6.40 8.19 12.69
CA GLU A 83 6.23 9.65 12.82
C GLU A 83 6.74 10.17 14.16
N ALA A 84 6.45 9.47 15.27
CA ALA A 84 6.95 9.81 16.58
C ALA A 84 8.49 9.73 16.64
N HIS A 85 9.07 8.67 16.08
CA HIS A 85 10.52 8.51 16.02
C HIS A 85 11.19 9.61 15.19
N VAL A 86 10.64 9.95 14.03
CA VAL A 86 11.16 11.04 13.19
C VAL A 86 11.01 12.40 13.89
N LYS A 87 9.92 12.60 14.64
CA LYS A 87 9.76 13.80 15.49
C LYS A 87 10.85 13.90 16.54
N ASP A 88 11.19 12.80 17.20
CA ASP A 88 12.27 12.79 18.19
C ASP A 88 13.64 13.02 17.56
N PHE A 89 13.87 12.48 16.36
CA PHE A 89 15.10 12.65 15.58
C PHE A 89 15.29 14.09 15.08
N ALA A 90 14.29 14.65 14.39
CA ALA A 90 14.39 15.95 13.71
C ALA A 90 13.80 17.13 14.51
N LYS A 91 13.21 16.86 15.69
CA LYS A 91 12.49 17.85 16.52
C LYS A 91 11.40 18.61 15.74
N LYS A 92 10.74 17.91 14.81
CA LYS A 92 9.74 18.46 13.90
C LYS A 92 8.58 17.48 13.74
N ASP A 93 7.35 17.98 13.81
CA ASP A 93 6.18 17.17 13.48
C ASP A 93 6.19 16.77 12.01
N VAL A 94 5.86 15.51 11.74
CA VAL A 94 5.79 14.95 10.40
C VAL A 94 4.47 14.22 10.21
N SER A 95 3.97 14.29 8.98
CA SER A 95 2.84 13.49 8.53
C SER A 95 3.22 12.83 7.22
N ILE A 96 3.17 11.49 7.20
CA ILE A 96 3.55 10.69 6.05
C ILE A 96 2.28 10.36 5.26
N PRO A 97 2.12 10.85 4.01
CA PRO A 97 0.95 10.50 3.20
C PRO A 97 0.85 8.99 2.99
N TRP A 98 -0.34 8.45 3.19
CA TRP A 98 -0.62 7.02 3.05
C TRP A 98 -1.63 6.78 1.94
N ILE A 99 -1.14 6.25 0.82
CA ILE A 99 -1.91 6.00 -0.40
C ILE A 99 -2.38 4.55 -0.39
N VAL A 100 -3.69 4.36 -0.44
CA VAL A 100 -4.33 3.04 -0.43
C VAL A 100 -4.81 2.74 -1.85
N LEU A 101 -4.20 1.74 -2.48
CA LEU A 101 -4.71 1.19 -3.74
C LEU A 101 -5.86 0.23 -3.46
N THR A 102 -7.01 0.50 -4.03
CA THR A 102 -8.22 -0.34 -3.97
C THR A 102 -8.57 -0.88 -5.35
N SER A 103 -9.50 -1.84 -5.41
CA SER A 103 -10.18 -2.27 -6.65
C SER A 103 -11.67 -1.97 -6.55
N GLU A 104 -12.41 -2.16 -7.64
CA GLU A 104 -13.87 -1.99 -7.63
C GLU A 104 -14.54 -2.76 -6.49
N SER A 105 -14.07 -3.97 -6.24
CA SER A 105 -14.61 -4.86 -5.21
C SER A 105 -14.21 -4.52 -3.78
N THR A 106 -13.15 -3.72 -3.56
CA THR A 106 -12.64 -3.40 -2.21
C THR A 106 -12.83 -1.93 -1.84
N ASP A 107 -13.08 -1.04 -2.80
CA ASP A 107 -12.99 0.42 -2.61
C ASP A 107 -13.94 0.97 -1.53
N ALA A 108 -15.24 0.67 -1.64
CA ALA A 108 -16.25 1.22 -0.74
C ALA A 108 -16.00 0.81 0.72
N MET A 109 -15.81 -0.48 0.96
CA MET A 109 -15.58 -1.02 2.30
C MET A 109 -14.25 -0.53 2.88
N THR A 110 -13.19 -0.48 2.07
CA THR A 110 -11.88 0.01 2.50
C THR A 110 -11.95 1.49 2.89
N LYS A 111 -12.60 2.35 2.09
CA LYS A 111 -12.75 3.78 2.40
C LYS A 111 -13.50 4.01 3.71
N GLU A 112 -14.59 3.29 3.94
CA GLU A 112 -15.35 3.40 5.18
C GLU A 112 -14.50 2.98 6.39
N PHE A 113 -13.79 1.86 6.27
CA PHE A 113 -12.93 1.36 7.33
C PHE A 113 -11.78 2.31 7.64
N MET A 114 -11.08 2.80 6.60
CA MET A 114 -9.96 3.72 6.76
C MET A 114 -10.39 5.07 7.36
N LYS A 115 -11.64 5.52 7.13
CA LYS A 115 -12.18 6.71 7.79
C LYS A 115 -12.38 6.52 9.30
N LYS A 116 -12.73 5.31 9.75
CA LYS A 116 -12.78 4.96 11.18
C LYS A 116 -11.36 4.93 11.75
N LEU A 117 -10.45 4.28 11.03
CA LEU A 117 -9.03 4.17 11.39
C LEU A 117 -8.35 5.54 11.52
N GLU A 118 -8.66 6.48 10.62
CA GLU A 118 -8.15 7.86 10.67
C GLU A 118 -8.46 8.53 12.02
N LYS A 119 -9.67 8.30 12.55
CA LYS A 119 -10.09 8.81 13.86
C LYS A 119 -9.41 8.07 15.00
N ASP A 120 -9.41 6.74 14.95
CA ASP A 120 -8.84 5.89 16.01
C ASP A 120 -7.35 6.19 16.23
N PHE A 121 -6.62 6.50 15.15
CA PHE A 121 -5.20 6.88 15.20
C PHE A 121 -4.98 8.39 15.19
N SER A 122 -6.03 9.21 15.22
CA SER A 122 -5.99 10.69 15.21
C SER A 122 -5.21 11.29 14.03
N PHE A 123 -5.19 10.61 12.88
CA PHE A 123 -4.54 11.10 11.67
C PHE A 123 -5.18 12.40 11.18
N GLU A 124 -4.36 13.27 10.60
CA GLU A 124 -4.84 14.53 10.02
C GLU A 124 -5.66 14.29 8.75
N GLU A 125 -6.60 15.18 8.49
CA GLU A 125 -7.43 15.13 7.30
C GLU A 125 -6.57 15.21 6.04
N GLY A 126 -6.82 14.33 5.08
CA GLY A 126 -6.10 14.29 3.80
C GLY A 126 -4.79 13.50 3.82
N LYS A 127 -4.35 12.99 4.99
CA LYS A 127 -3.21 12.07 5.10
C LYS A 127 -3.44 10.77 4.34
N ILE A 128 -4.62 10.17 4.52
CA ILE A 128 -5.01 8.95 3.81
C ILE A 128 -5.61 9.33 2.47
N LYS A 129 -5.03 8.80 1.39
CA LYS A 129 -5.45 9.06 0.02
C LYS A 129 -5.79 7.73 -0.66
N PHE A 130 -6.75 7.76 -1.57
CA PHE A 130 -7.21 6.55 -2.27
C PHE A 130 -6.94 6.66 -3.77
N VAL A 131 -6.46 5.58 -4.34
CA VAL A 131 -6.37 5.38 -5.79
C VAL A 131 -7.06 4.07 -6.11
N LYS A 132 -7.93 4.05 -7.11
CA LYS A 132 -8.66 2.85 -7.51
C LYS A 132 -8.07 2.32 -8.81
N GLN A 133 -7.63 1.07 -8.80
CA GLN A 133 -7.19 0.40 -10.03
C GLN A 133 -8.38 0.02 -10.90
N SER A 134 -8.15 -0.02 -12.21
CA SER A 134 -9.15 -0.49 -13.16
C SER A 134 -9.29 -2.01 -13.12
N ASP A 135 -10.46 -2.49 -13.48
CA ASP A 135 -10.68 -3.89 -13.78
C ASP A 135 -10.43 -4.18 -15.27
N ILE A 136 -10.07 -5.42 -15.56
CA ILE A 136 -10.04 -6.00 -16.90
C ILE A 136 -11.10 -7.08 -17.04
N GLN A 137 -11.53 -7.31 -18.28
CA GLN A 137 -12.48 -8.34 -18.62
C GLN A 137 -11.88 -9.75 -18.44
N CYS A 138 -12.62 -10.64 -17.79
CA CYS A 138 -12.29 -12.04 -17.74
C CYS A 138 -12.59 -12.69 -19.09
N THR A 139 -11.64 -13.47 -19.61
CA THR A 139 -11.76 -14.15 -20.91
C THR A 139 -11.53 -15.65 -20.78
N ASP A 140 -12.14 -16.43 -21.67
CA ASP A 140 -11.84 -17.85 -21.84
C ASP A 140 -10.49 -18.03 -22.58
N GLU A 141 -10.10 -19.28 -22.82
CA GLU A 141 -8.85 -19.63 -23.51
C GLU A 141 -8.79 -19.11 -24.97
N ASN A 142 -9.93 -18.75 -25.56
CA ASN A 142 -10.05 -18.18 -26.90
C ASN A 142 -10.14 -16.63 -26.89
N GLY A 143 -10.00 -16.00 -25.72
CA GLY A 143 -10.12 -14.55 -25.56
C GLY A 143 -11.57 -14.05 -25.56
N GLN A 144 -12.57 -14.93 -25.46
CA GLN A 144 -13.97 -14.53 -25.43
C GLN A 144 -14.40 -14.10 -24.02
N PRO A 145 -15.22 -13.03 -23.90
CA PRO A 145 -15.81 -12.59 -22.64
C PRO A 145 -16.50 -13.68 -21.83
N ILE A 146 -16.10 -13.86 -20.57
CA ILE A 146 -16.87 -14.67 -19.61
C ILE A 146 -18.04 -13.84 -19.09
N LYS A 147 -19.23 -14.44 -19.05
CA LYS A 147 -20.47 -13.79 -18.59
C LYS A 147 -21.12 -14.57 -17.45
N ASP A 148 -21.74 -13.82 -16.55
CA ASP A 148 -22.70 -14.30 -15.56
C ASP A 148 -24.07 -13.67 -15.88
N GLY A 149 -24.93 -14.45 -16.53
CA GLY A 149 -26.15 -13.94 -17.17
C GLY A 149 -25.82 -12.89 -18.25
N GLU A 150 -26.34 -11.68 -18.09
CA GLU A 150 -26.06 -10.54 -18.99
C GLU A 150 -24.80 -9.75 -18.59
N LYS A 151 -24.23 -10.01 -17.41
CA LYS A 151 -23.09 -9.27 -16.87
C LYS A 151 -21.77 -9.86 -17.37
N ILE A 152 -20.89 -9.00 -17.88
CA ILE A 152 -19.51 -9.36 -18.17
C ILE A 152 -18.74 -9.47 -16.85
N MET A 153 -18.05 -10.59 -16.65
CA MET A 153 -17.19 -10.77 -15.49
C MET A 153 -15.90 -9.98 -15.65
N THR A 154 -15.50 -9.29 -14.59
CA THR A 154 -14.27 -8.50 -14.52
C THR A 154 -13.44 -8.88 -13.31
N ALA A 155 -12.15 -8.58 -13.36
CA ALA A 155 -11.22 -8.75 -12.26
C ALA A 155 -10.21 -7.59 -12.23
N PRO A 156 -9.62 -7.25 -11.07
CA PRO A 156 -8.61 -6.20 -11.00
C PRO A 156 -7.45 -6.47 -11.96
N ASN A 157 -6.93 -5.43 -12.61
CA ASN A 157 -5.87 -5.50 -13.62
C ASN A 157 -4.46 -5.85 -13.09
N GLY A 158 -4.37 -6.48 -11.90
CA GLY A 158 -3.13 -6.81 -11.22
C GLY A 158 -2.47 -5.61 -10.52
N ASN A 159 -1.50 -5.87 -9.64
CA ASN A 159 -0.84 -4.80 -8.87
C ASN A 159 -0.14 -3.74 -9.75
N GLY A 160 0.28 -4.10 -10.97
CA GLY A 160 0.83 -3.17 -11.96
C GLY A 160 -0.13 -2.05 -12.37
N GLY A 161 -1.45 -2.24 -12.21
CA GLY A 161 -2.44 -1.18 -12.43
C GLY A 161 -2.27 0.05 -11.53
N PHE A 162 -1.45 -0.07 -10.48
CA PHE A 162 -1.04 1.06 -9.64
C PHE A 162 -0.47 2.24 -10.44
N PHE A 163 0.36 1.98 -11.46
CA PHE A 163 1.06 3.04 -12.21
C PHE A 163 0.09 3.96 -12.96
N GLU A 164 -1.02 3.41 -13.44
CA GLU A 164 -2.10 4.16 -14.08
C GLU A 164 -2.98 4.83 -13.00
N ALA A 165 -3.34 4.10 -11.95
CA ALA A 165 -4.22 4.56 -10.89
C ALA A 165 -3.67 5.79 -10.14
N ILE A 166 -2.34 5.90 -9.97
CA ILE A 166 -1.73 7.03 -9.26
C ILE A 166 -1.59 8.29 -10.11
N GLN A 167 -1.69 8.22 -11.45
CA GLN A 167 -1.45 9.37 -12.33
C GLN A 167 -2.20 10.65 -11.92
N PRO A 168 -3.51 10.60 -11.58
CA PRO A 168 -4.24 11.80 -11.20
C PRO A 168 -3.74 12.45 -9.90
N LEU A 169 -3.09 11.67 -9.03
CA LEU A 169 -2.60 12.11 -7.73
C LEU A 169 -1.16 12.65 -7.79
N LEU A 170 -0.38 12.29 -8.82
CA LEU A 170 1.02 12.72 -8.96
C LEU A 170 1.25 14.24 -8.92
N PRO A 171 0.42 15.10 -9.56
CA PRO A 171 0.61 16.54 -9.48
C PRO A 171 0.52 17.07 -8.03
N GLU A 172 -0.46 16.57 -7.26
CA GLU A 172 -0.62 16.92 -5.85
C GLU A 172 0.61 16.46 -5.04
N LEU A 173 1.01 15.20 -5.17
CA LEU A 173 2.16 14.65 -4.42
C LEU A 173 3.46 15.39 -4.75
N ARG A 174 3.65 15.82 -6.00
CA ARG A 174 4.79 16.66 -6.40
C ARG A 174 4.73 18.03 -5.72
N SER A 175 3.55 18.64 -5.62
CA SER A 175 3.39 19.93 -4.93
C SER A 175 3.64 19.83 -3.42
N LEU A 176 3.38 18.67 -2.83
CA LEU A 176 3.72 18.34 -1.43
C LEU A 176 5.21 18.05 -1.22
N GLY A 177 6.02 17.96 -2.28
CA GLY A 177 7.45 17.68 -2.19
C GLY A 177 7.83 16.20 -2.14
N ILE A 178 6.89 15.29 -2.42
CA ILE A 178 7.15 13.84 -2.41
C ILE A 178 8.12 13.45 -3.53
N LYS A 179 9.18 12.73 -3.14
CA LYS A 179 10.26 12.23 -4.01
C LYS A 179 10.36 10.71 -3.99
N TYR A 180 10.01 10.09 -2.86
CA TYR A 180 10.19 8.66 -2.63
C TYR A 180 8.86 8.00 -2.26
N PHE A 181 8.66 6.79 -2.80
CA PHE A 181 7.51 5.96 -2.51
C PHE A 181 7.99 4.64 -1.91
N HIS A 182 7.45 4.28 -0.75
CA HIS A 182 7.55 2.91 -0.23
C HIS A 182 6.28 2.17 -0.61
N VAL A 183 6.39 1.24 -1.57
CA VAL A 183 5.26 0.48 -2.10
C VAL A 183 5.31 -0.95 -1.56
N TYR A 184 4.23 -1.39 -0.91
CA TYR A 184 4.18 -2.69 -0.28
C TYR A 184 2.79 -3.36 -0.39
N CYS A 185 2.76 -4.68 -0.26
CA CYS A 185 1.52 -5.46 -0.26
C CYS A 185 0.88 -5.47 1.13
N VAL A 186 -0.44 -5.37 1.18
CA VAL A 186 -1.19 -5.29 2.46
C VAL A 186 -1.02 -6.51 3.36
N ASP A 187 -0.62 -7.66 2.81
CA ASP A 187 -0.65 -8.95 3.50
C ASP A 187 0.57 -9.31 4.33
N ASN A 188 1.64 -8.52 4.23
CA ASN A 188 2.81 -8.71 5.08
C ASN A 188 2.57 -8.07 6.44
N ILE A 189 2.21 -8.88 7.43
CA ILE A 189 2.07 -8.45 8.84
C ILE A 189 3.37 -7.88 9.44
N LEU A 190 4.54 -8.27 8.88
CA LEU A 190 5.85 -7.81 9.31
C LEU A 190 6.43 -6.72 8.39
N CYS A 191 5.58 -6.05 7.60
CA CYS A 191 6.03 -4.93 6.79
C CYS A 191 6.71 -3.90 7.68
N ARG A 192 7.86 -3.39 7.23
CA ARG A 192 8.60 -2.32 7.89
C ARG A 192 8.36 -1.01 7.16
#